data_AF-A0A8H4Q330-F1
#
_entry.id   AF-A0A8H4Q330-F1
#
_cell.length_a   1.000
_cell.length_b   1.000
_cell.length_c   1.000
_cell.angle_alpha   90.00
_cell.angle_beta   90.00
_cell.angle_gamma   90.00
#
_symmetry.space_group_name_H-M   'P 1'
#
loop_
_entity.id
_entity.type
_entity.pdbx_description
1 polymer ?
#
loop_
_entity_poly.entity_id
_entity_poly.type
_entity_poly.pdbx_seq_one_letter_code
_entity_poly.pdbx_strand_id
1 'polypeptide(L)'
;MASSRCSILLSWITLSLLQWPTRAEWPSQMERPIDAATEPAPQQPAPLVVYLTQAFTSNHTPALFQARGGIEDADGSDWVLVASDVETVWQRRARHMTSTDYWLFRIMATPNMLATEGQSNGLYAAFGGILWSSVEAYTAVENSVWQDRTPLVHELEWQLNPNYDARWTVFGPNVEQRCRVDGSGYRVESSLRTFMNEMTSRPSSRLDDSQLAVLRDLFDWDTRREPSRDLPLIRNRSPSSLLSTSWSTVRNFDWSNMGFSFLLRQVLANGIPTMDQCALVLRAYRDGVRRNQKRGVGATDCDILAAAVQADSEGRPMVQIHSVVVKYIDGEAPGELYGYINATDMLGTQDLYRVDRANAESVYPGQTLVLTGLERPIEATKDFFIDMNLWDRDFISPDDQVSRARLHWNASHPPETLDRSTAFRYRGRYGLSILRMTVFSKAVGARIEVVMINGDNEEPADVYGTIVVKSGPVRQTFFSRESDDHVDVYPGQKIPLEHKFFVLQTREVMEVSVDLWDHDALVSPDDLIASGTVRFRPRLRGEEKQKVNATYGEFEVRVTWF
;
A
#
# COMPACT_ATOMS: atom_id res chain seq x y z
N MET A 1 1.05 -64.03 -12.13
CA MET A 1 2.13 -64.68 -11.36
C MET A 1 2.36 -63.79 -10.16
N ALA A 2 2.15 -64.16 -8.89
CA ALA A 2 2.59 -65.38 -8.15
C ALA A 2 4.12 -65.46 -8.09
N SER A 3 4.78 -65.68 -6.95
CA SER A 3 4.37 -66.14 -5.60
C SER A 3 4.79 -65.13 -4.48
N SER A 4 4.74 -65.36 -3.16
CA SER A 4 4.46 -66.57 -2.34
C SER A 4 3.80 -66.24 -0.99
N ARG A 5 3.43 -67.28 -0.21
CA ARG A 5 2.79 -67.23 1.12
C ARG A 5 3.44 -68.23 2.10
N CYS A 6 3.20 -68.01 3.41
CA CYS A 6 3.17 -69.04 4.48
C CYS A 6 4.51 -69.72 4.87
N SER A 7 4.71 -70.27 6.08
CA SER A 7 3.92 -70.31 7.35
C SER A 7 4.83 -70.78 8.52
N ILE A 8 4.25 -71.14 9.69
CA ILE A 8 4.84 -71.93 10.82
C ILE A 8 5.70 -71.07 11.79
N LEU A 9 5.57 -71.01 13.14
CA LEU A 9 4.60 -71.39 14.22
C LEU A 9 4.77 -70.29 15.32
N LEU A 10 3.86 -69.90 16.23
CA LEU A 10 2.62 -70.44 16.84
C LEU A 10 2.82 -71.43 18.01
N SER A 11 2.78 -70.92 19.26
CA SER A 11 2.62 -71.68 20.52
C SER A 11 1.68 -70.98 21.51
N TRP A 12 0.74 -71.74 22.09
CA TRP A 12 -0.06 -71.43 23.29
C TRP A 12 0.25 -72.53 24.37
N ILE A 13 -0.31 -72.63 25.59
CA ILE A 13 -1.43 -71.96 26.27
C ILE A 13 -1.13 -71.90 27.79
N THR A 14 -1.50 -70.83 28.50
CA THR A 14 -2.32 -70.81 29.76
C THR A 14 -2.39 -69.36 30.28
N LEU A 15 -3.56 -68.76 30.57
CA LEU A 15 -4.58 -69.03 31.60
C LEU A 15 -4.12 -68.83 33.07
N SER A 16 -4.37 -67.61 33.55
CA SER A 16 -5.03 -67.26 34.83
C SER A 16 -4.85 -68.13 36.09
N LEU A 17 -4.47 -67.49 37.22
CA LEU A 17 -5.32 -67.36 38.42
C LEU A 17 -4.67 -66.53 39.56
N LEU A 18 -5.50 -66.17 40.56
CA LEU A 18 -5.18 -65.76 41.96
C LEU A 18 -4.64 -64.34 42.31
N GLN A 19 -5.62 -63.48 42.67
CA GLN A 19 -5.71 -62.70 43.93
C GLN A 19 -4.89 -61.40 44.18
N TRP A 20 -5.42 -60.58 45.11
CA TRP A 20 -5.00 -59.22 45.48
C TRP A 20 -3.91 -59.19 46.58
N PRO A 21 -3.41 -57.99 46.97
CA PRO A 21 -4.05 -57.35 48.13
C PRO A 21 -4.30 -55.82 48.03
N THR A 22 -5.45 -55.41 48.58
CA THR A 22 -5.82 -54.13 49.23
C THR A 22 -4.94 -52.87 49.07
N ARG A 23 -5.58 -51.71 48.82
CA ARG A 23 -5.12 -50.42 49.39
C ARG A 23 -6.23 -49.40 49.67
N ALA A 24 -6.47 -49.16 50.97
CA ALA A 24 -7.01 -47.96 51.61
C ALA A 24 -8.24 -47.23 51.01
N GLU A 25 -9.41 -47.46 51.61
CA GLU A 25 -10.49 -46.47 51.70
C GLU A 25 -10.12 -45.40 52.74
N TRP A 26 -10.33 -44.11 52.42
CA TRP A 26 -10.58 -43.02 53.39
C TRP A 26 -11.58 -42.04 52.72
N PRO A 27 -12.38 -41.27 53.50
CA PRO A 27 -13.83 -41.48 53.43
C PRO A 27 -14.62 -40.47 52.59
N SER A 28 -15.87 -40.83 52.36
CA SER A 28 -16.97 -39.97 51.93
C SER A 28 -16.96 -38.60 52.62
N GLN A 29 -16.97 -37.52 51.84
CA GLN A 29 -17.19 -36.18 52.38
C GLN A 29 -18.60 -36.07 52.96
N MET A 30 -18.69 -35.47 54.15
CA MET A 30 -19.95 -35.01 54.72
C MET A 30 -20.59 -33.97 53.80
N GLU A 31 -21.90 -34.10 53.56
CA GLU A 31 -22.73 -32.94 53.24
C GLU A 31 -22.56 -31.89 54.36
N ARG A 32 -22.20 -30.66 54.00
CA ARG A 32 -22.29 -29.51 54.90
C ARG A 32 -23.51 -28.68 54.51
N PRO A 33 -24.21 -28.03 55.48
CA PRO A 33 -25.36 -27.19 55.17
C PRO A 33 -25.01 -26.08 54.20
N ILE A 34 -25.90 -25.85 53.24
CA ILE A 34 -25.92 -24.62 52.45
C ILE A 34 -26.55 -23.53 53.34
N ASP A 35 -25.72 -22.89 54.17
CA ASP A 35 -26.00 -21.54 54.71
C ASP A 35 -24.73 -20.92 55.31
N ALA A 36 -23.95 -20.29 54.44
CA ALA A 36 -22.98 -19.28 54.80
C ALA A 36 -22.90 -18.28 53.64
N ALA A 37 -23.30 -17.04 53.87
CA ALA A 37 -23.10 -15.96 52.91
C ALA A 37 -21.60 -15.64 52.84
N THR A 38 -20.87 -16.36 51.99
CA THR A 38 -19.48 -16.05 51.68
C THR A 38 -19.45 -14.69 50.99
N GLU A 39 -19.03 -13.64 51.72
CA GLU A 39 -18.74 -12.36 51.10
C GLU A 39 -17.80 -12.60 49.91
N PRO A 40 -18.13 -12.09 48.71
CA PRO A 40 -17.23 -12.23 47.57
C PRO A 40 -15.90 -11.59 47.94
N ALA A 41 -14.81 -12.33 47.73
CA ALA A 41 -13.46 -11.86 48.06
C ALA A 41 -13.25 -10.43 47.51
N PRO A 42 -12.67 -9.51 48.31
CA PRO A 42 -12.71 -8.09 48.03
C PRO A 42 -12.19 -7.82 46.63
N GLN A 43 -13.10 -7.36 45.76
CA GLN A 43 -12.80 -7.11 44.36
C GLN A 43 -11.63 -6.13 44.29
N GLN A 44 -10.54 -6.52 43.61
CA GLN A 44 -9.44 -5.61 43.37
C GLN A 44 -9.99 -4.36 42.66
N PRO A 45 -9.56 -3.15 43.06
CA PRO A 45 -10.06 -1.92 42.45
C PRO A 45 -9.79 -1.98 40.95
N ALA A 46 -10.87 -1.83 40.17
CA ALA A 46 -10.83 -2.00 38.72
C ALA A 46 -9.78 -1.04 38.11
N PRO A 47 -8.82 -1.52 37.30
CA PRO A 47 -7.69 -0.72 36.86
C PRO A 47 -8.17 0.46 36.00
N LEU A 48 -7.75 1.67 36.35
CA LEU A 48 -8.06 2.88 35.59
C LEU A 48 -7.36 2.89 34.21
N VAL A 49 -6.20 2.25 34.13
CA VAL A 49 -5.33 2.16 32.95
C VAL A 49 -4.98 0.70 32.70
N VAL A 50 -4.97 0.30 31.44
CA VAL A 50 -4.52 -1.02 30.96
C VAL A 50 -3.49 -0.86 29.84
N TYR A 51 -2.77 -1.93 29.55
CA TYR A 51 -1.67 -1.99 28.60
C TYR A 51 -1.88 -3.07 27.54
N LEU A 52 -1.40 -2.79 26.33
CA LEU A 52 -1.36 -3.73 25.19
C LEU A 52 0.01 -3.66 24.52
N THR A 53 0.58 -4.79 24.13
CA THR A 53 1.77 -4.83 23.26
C THR A 53 1.44 -5.41 21.89
N GLN A 54 1.97 -4.80 20.83
CA GLN A 54 1.77 -5.22 19.45
C GLN A 54 3.08 -5.26 18.68
N ALA A 55 3.37 -6.41 18.04
CA ALA A 55 4.61 -6.61 17.30
C ALA A 55 4.68 -5.68 16.07
N PHE A 56 5.86 -5.11 15.82
CA PHE A 56 6.13 -4.33 14.61
C PHE A 56 5.90 -5.20 13.38
N THR A 57 4.82 -4.88 12.67
CA THR A 57 4.37 -5.56 11.45
C THR A 57 3.67 -4.52 10.57
N SER A 58 3.68 -4.71 9.26
CA SER A 58 3.21 -3.70 8.28
C SER A 58 1.80 -3.18 8.55
N ASN A 59 0.93 -4.05 9.07
CA ASN A 59 -0.50 -3.83 9.33
C ASN A 59 -0.85 -3.47 10.79
N HIS A 60 0.13 -3.28 11.69
CA HIS A 60 -0.12 -2.99 13.10
C HIS A 60 0.74 -1.83 13.60
N THR A 61 0.28 -0.60 13.36
CA THR A 61 0.98 0.61 13.81
C THR A 61 0.00 1.66 14.33
N PRO A 62 0.44 2.61 15.19
CA PRO A 62 -0.42 3.65 15.75
C PRO A 62 -1.19 4.45 14.69
N ALA A 63 -0.55 4.83 13.58
CA ALA A 63 -1.20 5.55 12.49
C ALA A 63 -2.31 4.74 11.79
N LEU A 64 -2.14 3.43 11.65
CA LEU A 64 -3.15 2.57 11.03
C LEU A 64 -4.31 2.27 11.99
N PHE A 65 -4.05 2.16 13.30
CA PHE A 65 -5.09 2.05 14.31
C PHE A 65 -5.90 3.34 14.44
N GLN A 66 -5.26 4.52 14.43
CA GLN A 66 -5.94 5.81 14.31
C GLN A 66 -6.84 5.87 13.08
N ALA A 67 -6.31 5.53 11.89
CA ALA A 67 -7.09 5.55 10.65
C ALA A 67 -8.29 4.59 10.69
N ARG A 68 -8.17 3.43 11.33
CA ARG A 68 -9.27 2.48 11.55
C ARG A 68 -10.27 2.90 12.63
N GLY A 69 -9.95 3.92 13.44
CA GLY A 69 -10.75 4.33 14.60
C GLY A 69 -10.50 3.49 15.86
N GLY A 70 -9.53 2.57 15.85
CA GLY A 70 -9.18 1.74 16.99
C GLY A 70 -8.29 0.53 16.66
N ILE A 71 -8.13 -0.33 17.67
CA ILE A 71 -7.37 -1.57 17.62
C ILE A 71 -8.37 -2.74 17.62
N GLU A 72 -8.38 -3.49 16.53
CA GLU A 72 -9.14 -4.72 16.32
C GLU A 72 -8.16 -5.90 16.30
N ASP A 73 -8.61 -7.12 16.59
CA ASP A 73 -7.74 -8.30 16.50
C ASP A 73 -7.40 -8.65 15.03
N ALA A 74 -6.20 -9.18 14.82
CA ALA A 74 -5.67 -9.49 13.50
C ALA A 74 -6.26 -10.79 12.91
N ASP A 75 -6.51 -11.77 13.77
CA ASP A 75 -6.99 -13.10 13.40
C ASP A 75 -8.52 -13.19 13.37
N GLY A 76 -9.21 -12.06 13.63
CA GLY A 76 -10.67 -11.94 13.56
C GLY A 76 -11.40 -12.29 14.86
N SER A 77 -10.72 -12.31 16.01
CA SER A 77 -11.36 -12.51 17.32
C SER A 77 -12.27 -11.33 17.71
N ASP A 78 -13.42 -11.62 18.34
CA ASP A 78 -14.37 -10.60 18.84
C ASP A 78 -13.82 -9.75 20.01
N TRP A 79 -12.58 -9.97 20.46
CA TRP A 79 -11.96 -9.26 21.59
C TRP A 79 -10.44 -9.08 21.44
N VAL A 80 -9.91 -7.99 22.02
CA VAL A 80 -8.46 -7.75 22.16
C VAL A 80 -8.04 -7.91 23.63
N LEU A 81 -6.94 -8.61 23.89
CA LEU A 81 -6.50 -8.92 25.27
C LEU A 81 -5.48 -7.89 25.79
N VAL A 82 -5.78 -7.33 26.96
CA VAL A 82 -4.99 -6.28 27.65
C VAL A 82 -4.75 -6.69 29.12
N ALA A 83 -3.85 -5.98 29.82
CA ALA A 83 -3.63 -6.21 31.26
C ALA A 83 -3.58 -4.91 32.08
N SER A 84 -3.87 -5.02 33.38
CA SER A 84 -3.77 -3.92 34.37
C SER A 84 -2.37 -3.32 34.51
N ASP A 85 -1.34 -4.08 34.17
CA ASP A 85 0.05 -3.75 34.41
C ASP A 85 0.96 -4.20 33.26
N VAL A 86 2.12 -3.57 33.18
CA VAL A 86 3.14 -3.81 32.15
C VAL A 86 3.71 -5.22 32.21
N GLU A 87 4.06 -5.71 33.41
CA GLU A 87 4.78 -6.97 33.60
C GLU A 87 3.93 -8.18 33.12
N THR A 88 2.62 -8.18 33.39
CA THR A 88 1.68 -9.17 32.88
C THR A 88 1.66 -9.23 31.35
N VAL A 89 1.69 -8.08 30.66
CA VAL A 89 1.75 -8.04 29.19
C VAL A 89 3.09 -8.57 28.68
N TRP A 90 4.20 -8.21 29.36
CA TRP A 90 5.55 -8.68 29.02
C TRP A 90 5.64 -10.21 29.12
N GLN A 91 5.33 -10.76 30.29
CA GLN A 91 5.43 -12.21 30.56
C GLN A 91 4.57 -13.05 29.63
N ARG A 92 3.43 -12.51 29.17
CA ARG A 92 2.55 -13.19 28.21
C ARG A 92 3.16 -13.24 26.80
N ARG A 93 3.68 -12.12 26.28
CA ARG A 93 4.31 -12.13 24.93
C ARG A 93 5.64 -12.86 24.90
N ALA A 94 6.44 -12.80 25.97
CA ALA A 94 7.78 -13.42 26.05
C ALA A 94 7.82 -14.90 25.62
N ARG A 95 6.72 -15.64 25.77
CA ARG A 95 6.61 -17.06 25.39
C ARG A 95 6.41 -17.30 23.89
N HIS A 96 6.09 -16.29 23.10
CA HIS A 96 5.69 -16.38 21.69
C HIS A 96 6.39 -15.32 20.80
N MET A 97 7.56 -14.81 21.21
CA MET A 97 8.27 -13.76 20.47
C MET A 97 9.05 -14.31 19.26
N THR A 98 8.69 -13.81 18.08
CA THR A 98 9.43 -14.01 16.81
C THR A 98 9.82 -12.68 16.15
N SER A 99 9.22 -11.56 16.55
CA SER A 99 9.60 -10.21 16.12
C SER A 99 10.56 -9.58 17.13
N THR A 100 11.40 -8.66 16.67
CA THR A 100 12.33 -7.89 17.49
C THR A 100 11.62 -6.81 18.30
N ASP A 101 10.75 -6.03 17.67
CA ASP A 101 10.36 -4.72 18.21
C ASP A 101 8.84 -4.59 18.37
N TYR A 102 8.42 -3.82 19.38
CA TYR A 102 7.03 -3.80 19.82
C TYR A 102 6.53 -2.38 20.11
N TRP A 103 5.28 -2.11 19.70
CA TRP A 103 4.49 -1.01 20.20
C TRP A 103 3.89 -1.39 21.55
N LEU A 104 4.03 -0.51 22.54
CA LEU A 104 3.31 -0.57 23.80
C LEU A 104 2.28 0.56 23.81
N PHE A 105 1.03 0.24 24.11
CA PHE A 105 -0.06 1.21 24.25
C PHE A 105 -0.43 1.35 25.73
N ARG A 106 -0.63 2.57 26.20
CA ARG A 106 -1.23 2.93 27.49
C ARG A 106 -2.64 3.42 27.22
N ILE A 107 -3.61 2.73 27.79
CA ILE A 107 -5.02 2.79 27.36
C ILE A 107 -5.87 3.02 28.61
N MET A 108 -6.77 3.99 28.56
CA MET A 108 -7.78 4.14 29.60
C MET A 108 -8.73 2.96 29.55
N ALA A 109 -8.98 2.36 30.71
CA ALA A 109 -9.83 1.19 30.78
C ALA A 109 -11.30 1.58 30.54
N THR A 110 -11.99 0.77 29.72
CA THR A 110 -13.32 1.07 29.20
C THR A 110 -14.32 -0.02 29.58
N PRO A 111 -15.64 0.26 29.67
CA PRO A 111 -16.60 -0.72 30.20
C PRO A 111 -16.76 -2.01 29.37
N ASN A 112 -16.33 -2.03 28.11
CA ASN A 112 -16.29 -3.23 27.26
C ASN A 112 -15.08 -4.14 27.55
N MET A 113 -14.24 -3.79 28.53
CA MET A 113 -13.15 -4.63 29.05
C MET A 113 -13.68 -5.52 30.18
N LEU A 114 -13.77 -6.83 29.92
CA LEU A 114 -14.20 -7.83 30.89
C LEU A 114 -12.97 -8.56 31.47
N ALA A 115 -12.91 -8.75 32.79
CA ALA A 115 -11.87 -9.57 33.41
C ALA A 115 -12.00 -11.04 32.95
N THR A 116 -10.90 -11.66 32.52
CA THR A 116 -10.91 -13.07 32.10
C THR A 116 -11.04 -14.01 33.31
N GLU A 117 -11.64 -15.20 33.13
CA GLU A 117 -11.62 -16.24 34.17
C GLU A 117 -10.19 -16.54 34.64
N GLY A 118 -9.99 -16.55 35.96
CA GLY A 118 -8.65 -16.44 36.58
C GLY A 118 -8.27 -15.00 36.94
N GLN A 119 -9.13 -14.31 37.70
CA GLN A 119 -8.98 -12.89 38.10
C GLN A 119 -7.63 -12.53 38.76
N SER A 120 -6.88 -13.49 39.28
CA SER A 120 -5.56 -13.30 39.89
C SER A 120 -4.50 -12.69 38.96
N ASN A 121 -4.72 -12.74 37.64
CA ASN A 121 -3.69 -12.47 36.64
C ASN A 121 -3.81 -11.10 35.96
N GLY A 122 -4.70 -10.20 36.42
CA GLY A 122 -4.78 -8.83 35.89
C GLY A 122 -5.18 -8.69 34.41
N LEU A 123 -5.71 -9.75 33.79
CA LEU A 123 -6.03 -9.81 32.36
C LEU A 123 -7.48 -9.46 32.05
N TYR A 124 -7.68 -8.70 30.97
CA TYR A 124 -8.98 -8.25 30.50
C TYR A 124 -9.12 -8.46 28.98
N ALA A 125 -10.35 -8.73 28.53
CA ALA A 125 -10.73 -8.83 27.13
C ALA A 125 -11.61 -7.63 26.74
N ALA A 126 -11.12 -6.80 25.82
CA ALA A 126 -11.82 -5.65 25.25
C ALA A 126 -12.70 -6.10 24.07
N PHE A 127 -14.00 -6.29 24.31
CA PHE A 127 -14.94 -6.83 23.32
C PHE A 127 -15.30 -5.79 22.25
N GLY A 128 -15.29 -6.19 20.98
CA GLY A 128 -15.41 -5.29 19.84
C GLY A 128 -14.16 -4.44 19.58
N GLY A 129 -13.03 -4.76 20.23
CA GLY A 129 -11.77 -4.04 20.12
C GLY A 129 -11.64 -2.86 21.10
N ILE A 130 -10.65 -2.01 20.84
CA ILE A 130 -10.27 -0.87 21.67
C ILE A 130 -10.39 0.39 20.82
N LEU A 131 -11.26 1.32 21.22
CA LEU A 131 -11.50 2.54 20.46
C LEU A 131 -10.28 3.46 20.53
N TRP A 132 -9.90 4.11 19.42
CA TRP A 132 -8.70 4.95 19.39
C TRP A 132 -8.78 6.13 20.37
N SER A 133 -9.99 6.61 20.69
CA SER A 133 -10.21 7.65 21.69
C SER A 133 -9.88 7.22 23.12
N SER A 134 -9.81 5.92 23.43
CA SER A 134 -9.41 5.42 24.76
C SER A 134 -7.91 5.18 24.90
N VAL A 135 -7.16 5.18 23.79
CA VAL A 135 -5.69 5.12 23.81
C VAL A 135 -5.17 6.48 24.26
N GLU A 136 -4.49 6.54 25.40
CA GLU A 136 -3.95 7.79 25.97
C GLU A 136 -2.56 8.11 25.37
N ALA A 137 -1.70 7.09 25.29
CA ALA A 137 -0.34 7.21 24.78
C ALA A 137 0.16 5.89 24.19
N TYR A 138 1.24 5.95 23.40
CA TYR A 138 1.96 4.77 22.93
C TYR A 138 3.48 5.00 22.91
N THR A 139 4.25 3.92 22.91
CA THR A 139 5.73 3.96 22.86
C THR A 139 6.28 2.76 22.08
N ALA A 140 7.53 2.87 21.64
CA ALA A 140 8.26 1.88 20.85
C ALA A 140 9.37 1.27 21.71
N VAL A 141 9.43 -0.06 21.79
CA VAL A 141 10.37 -0.79 22.66
C VAL A 141 11.20 -1.78 21.83
N GLU A 142 12.53 -1.65 21.89
CA GLU A 142 13.50 -2.53 21.20
C GLU A 142 13.60 -3.92 21.87
N ASN A 143 13.98 -4.96 21.10
CA ASN A 143 14.18 -6.32 21.65
C ASN A 143 15.25 -6.39 22.77
N SER A 144 16.26 -5.53 22.68
CA SER A 144 17.33 -5.34 23.68
C SER A 144 16.71 -4.98 25.05
N VAL A 145 15.88 -3.94 25.04
CA VAL A 145 15.14 -3.40 26.19
C VAL A 145 14.07 -4.38 26.70
N TRP A 146 13.59 -5.29 25.85
CA TRP A 146 12.69 -6.40 26.25
C TRP A 146 13.39 -7.52 27.02
N GLN A 147 14.69 -7.74 26.83
CA GLN A 147 15.40 -8.90 27.37
C GLN A 147 16.18 -8.60 28.66
N ASP A 148 16.72 -7.38 28.80
CA ASP A 148 17.68 -7.05 29.87
C ASP A 148 17.04 -6.57 31.20
N ARG A 149 15.85 -7.11 31.51
CA ARG A 149 14.90 -6.78 32.60
C ARG A 149 13.96 -5.61 32.33
N THR A 150 12.79 -5.66 32.97
CA THR A 150 11.68 -4.71 32.83
C THR A 150 12.13 -3.26 33.12
N PRO A 151 12.11 -2.35 32.13
CA PRO A 151 12.27 -0.92 32.37
C PRO A 151 11.11 -0.43 33.24
N LEU A 152 11.33 0.56 34.10
CA LEU A 152 10.21 1.15 34.81
C LEU A 152 9.31 1.87 33.77
N VAL A 153 8.00 1.70 33.87
CA VAL A 153 7.02 2.25 32.90
C VAL A 153 7.14 3.79 32.75
N HIS A 154 7.71 4.43 33.76
CA HIS A 154 7.95 5.86 33.86
C HIS A 154 9.28 6.33 33.22
N GLU A 155 10.16 5.41 32.82
CA GLU A 155 11.44 5.67 32.13
C GLU A 155 11.29 5.61 30.60
N LEU A 156 10.18 5.05 30.10
CA LEU A 156 9.88 5.00 28.67
C LEU A 156 9.50 6.40 28.13
N GLU A 157 10.06 6.77 26.98
CA GLU A 157 9.63 7.95 26.22
C GLU A 157 8.21 7.67 25.67
N TRP A 158 7.20 8.48 26.00
CA TRP A 158 5.80 8.24 25.60
C TRP A 158 5.31 9.27 24.57
N GLN A 159 4.77 8.80 23.46
CA GLN A 159 4.03 9.61 22.49
C GLN A 159 2.55 9.71 22.89
N LEU A 160 2.08 10.91 23.21
CA LEU A 160 0.67 11.17 23.52
C LEU A 160 -0.22 11.03 22.27
N ASN A 161 -1.43 10.51 22.43
CA ASN A 161 -2.44 10.46 21.38
C ASN A 161 -3.25 11.77 21.33
N PRO A 162 -3.21 12.55 20.23
CA PRO A 162 -3.99 13.79 20.12
C PRO A 162 -5.50 13.56 19.98
N ASN A 163 -5.96 12.32 19.80
CA ASN A 163 -7.38 11.95 19.75
C ASN A 163 -7.89 11.30 21.06
N TYR A 164 -7.08 11.27 22.12
CA TYR A 164 -7.50 10.76 23.42
C TYR A 164 -8.64 11.61 24.00
N ASP A 165 -9.73 10.96 24.39
CA ASP A 165 -10.87 11.61 25.03
C ASP A 165 -10.85 11.40 26.55
N ALA A 166 -10.55 12.47 27.29
CA ALA A 166 -10.46 12.44 28.74
C ALA A 166 -11.77 12.02 29.45
N ARG A 167 -12.93 12.02 28.77
CA ARG A 167 -14.21 11.57 29.34
C ARG A 167 -14.20 10.08 29.68
N TRP A 168 -13.32 9.26 29.07
CA TRP A 168 -13.16 7.84 29.43
C TRP A 168 -12.78 7.61 30.90
N THR A 169 -12.11 8.57 31.55
CA THR A 169 -11.68 8.50 32.96
C THR A 169 -12.81 8.26 33.97
N VAL A 170 -14.06 8.54 33.61
CA VAL A 170 -15.24 8.43 34.48
C VAL A 170 -15.80 7.00 34.52
N PHE A 171 -15.48 6.15 33.55
CA PHE A 171 -16.22 4.90 33.30
C PHE A 171 -15.49 3.63 33.74
N GLY A 172 -14.18 3.52 33.50
CA GLY A 172 -13.35 2.37 33.89
C GLY A 172 -13.83 1.01 33.33
N PRO A 173 -13.31 -0.11 33.86
CA PRO A 173 -13.93 -1.42 33.72
C PRO A 173 -15.12 -1.57 34.69
N ASN A 174 -15.98 -2.55 34.46
CA ASN A 174 -16.98 -3.05 35.41
C ASN A 174 -18.20 -2.14 35.73
N VAL A 175 -18.84 -1.57 34.71
CA VAL A 175 -20.26 -1.17 34.80
C VAL A 175 -21.11 -2.45 34.95
N GLU A 176 -21.71 -2.66 36.13
CA GLU A 176 -22.40 -3.89 36.62
C GLU A 176 -22.65 -5.01 35.58
N GLN A 177 -21.64 -5.86 35.40
CA GLN A 177 -21.59 -6.86 34.33
C GLN A 177 -22.33 -8.15 34.72
N ARG A 178 -23.30 -8.58 33.90
CA ARG A 178 -24.02 -9.87 34.07
C ARG A 178 -23.39 -11.03 33.31
N CYS A 179 -22.65 -10.76 32.24
CA CYS A 179 -21.95 -11.78 31.46
C CYS A 179 -20.64 -12.19 32.15
N ARG A 180 -20.44 -13.50 32.33
CA ARG A 180 -19.11 -14.09 32.61
C ARG A 180 -18.48 -14.53 31.29
N VAL A 181 -17.17 -14.34 31.17
CA VAL A 181 -16.37 -14.83 30.04
C VAL A 181 -15.71 -16.14 30.45
N ASP A 182 -16.22 -17.27 29.96
CA ASP A 182 -15.55 -18.54 30.13
C ASP A 182 -14.33 -18.63 29.20
N GLY A 183 -13.28 -19.32 29.64
CA GLY A 183 -12.05 -19.48 28.84
C GLY A 183 -12.22 -20.29 27.54
N SER A 184 -13.40 -20.88 27.30
CA SER A 184 -13.71 -21.87 26.26
C SER A 184 -14.24 -21.28 24.94
N GLY A 185 -13.86 -20.05 24.59
CA GLY A 185 -14.10 -19.49 23.26
C GLY A 185 -15.55 -19.04 23.04
N TYR A 186 -15.89 -17.89 23.63
CA TYR A 186 -17.17 -17.21 23.43
C TYR A 186 -17.56 -17.16 21.95
N ARG A 187 -18.82 -17.49 21.65
CA ARG A 187 -19.43 -17.32 20.33
C ARG A 187 -20.61 -16.35 20.40
N VAL A 188 -21.01 -15.94 19.20
CA VAL A 188 -22.26 -15.28 18.81
C VAL A 188 -22.25 -13.75 18.95
N GLU A 189 -22.27 -13.09 17.79
CA GLU A 189 -22.35 -11.63 17.60
C GLU A 189 -23.52 -10.99 18.37
N SER A 190 -24.65 -11.69 18.47
CA SER A 190 -25.82 -11.23 19.24
C SER A 190 -25.52 -11.00 20.73
N SER A 191 -24.55 -11.72 21.30
CA SER A 191 -24.11 -11.55 22.68
C SER A 191 -23.44 -10.19 22.87
N LEU A 192 -22.56 -9.79 21.95
CA LEU A 192 -21.88 -8.49 22.01
C LEU A 192 -22.84 -7.32 21.76
N ARG A 193 -23.73 -7.44 20.77
CA ARG A 193 -24.79 -6.43 20.53
C ARG A 193 -25.68 -6.25 21.76
N THR A 194 -26.05 -7.34 22.43
CA THR A 194 -26.85 -7.32 23.66
C THR A 194 -26.08 -6.68 24.81
N PHE A 195 -24.82 -7.08 25.02
CA PHE A 195 -23.94 -6.53 26.05
C PHE A 195 -23.73 -5.01 25.90
N MET A 196 -23.46 -4.51 24.68
CA MET A 196 -23.35 -3.07 24.43
C MET A 196 -24.68 -2.34 24.70
N ASN A 197 -25.82 -2.96 24.38
CA ASN A 197 -27.14 -2.40 24.70
C ASN A 197 -27.44 -2.39 26.21
N GLU A 198 -27.08 -3.42 26.97
CA GLU A 198 -27.23 -3.43 28.44
C GLU A 198 -26.36 -2.33 29.08
N MET A 199 -25.09 -2.26 28.71
CA MET A 199 -24.12 -1.26 29.20
C MET A 199 -24.55 0.18 28.89
N THR A 200 -25.11 0.43 27.70
CA THR A 200 -25.51 1.78 27.25
C THR A 200 -26.96 2.13 27.55
N SER A 201 -27.70 1.32 28.32
CA SER A 201 -29.11 1.58 28.64
C SER A 201 -29.44 1.52 30.15
N ARG A 202 -30.59 2.09 30.51
CA ARG A 202 -31.00 2.32 31.91
C ARG A 202 -31.23 1.07 32.80
N PRO A 203 -31.54 -0.16 32.32
CA PRO A 203 -31.84 -1.28 33.22
C PRO A 203 -30.66 -1.83 34.03
N SER A 204 -29.43 -1.39 33.76
CA SER A 204 -28.22 -2.17 34.04
C SER A 204 -27.00 -1.37 34.50
N SER A 205 -27.13 -0.05 34.72
CA SER A 205 -25.98 0.82 35.04
C SER A 205 -26.19 1.64 36.32
N ARG A 206 -25.14 1.74 37.15
CA ARG A 206 -25.02 2.76 38.22
C ARG A 206 -24.80 4.20 37.69
N LEU A 207 -24.82 4.36 36.36
CA LEU A 207 -24.55 5.62 35.66
C LEU A 207 -25.84 6.44 35.53
N ASP A 208 -25.73 7.76 35.72
CA ASP A 208 -26.83 8.69 35.45
C ASP A 208 -27.09 8.91 33.95
N ASP A 209 -28.16 9.63 33.58
CA ASP A 209 -28.50 9.86 32.17
C ASP A 209 -27.46 10.68 31.39
N SER A 210 -26.70 11.56 32.06
CA SER A 210 -25.63 12.36 31.46
C SER A 210 -24.40 11.49 31.21
N GLN A 211 -24.00 10.68 32.20
CA GLN A 211 -22.95 9.67 32.06
C GLN A 211 -23.30 8.65 30.96
N LEU A 212 -24.54 8.17 30.93
CA LEU A 212 -25.03 7.29 29.86
C LEU A 212 -25.07 7.97 28.48
N ALA A 213 -25.36 9.28 28.41
CA ALA A 213 -25.32 10.02 27.15
C ALA A 213 -23.87 10.15 26.63
N VAL A 214 -22.92 10.48 27.52
CA VAL A 214 -21.49 10.50 27.20
C VAL A 214 -20.98 9.12 26.81
N LEU A 215 -21.43 8.04 27.45
CA LEU A 215 -20.99 6.68 27.11
C LEU A 215 -21.45 6.23 25.72
N ARG A 216 -22.66 6.61 25.29
CA ARG A 216 -23.15 6.36 23.92
C ARG A 216 -22.39 7.15 22.86
N ASP A 217 -22.01 8.39 23.18
CA ASP A 217 -21.20 9.26 22.33
C ASP A 217 -19.76 8.72 22.18
N LEU A 218 -19.13 8.32 23.29
CA LEU A 218 -17.78 7.73 23.32
C LEU A 218 -17.67 6.39 22.56
N PHE A 219 -18.69 5.52 22.66
CA PHE A 219 -18.73 4.24 21.92
C PHE A 219 -19.31 4.35 20.50
N ASP A 220 -19.86 5.50 20.13
CA ASP A 220 -20.65 5.68 18.91
C ASP A 220 -21.74 4.59 18.75
N TRP A 221 -22.53 4.42 19.82
CA TRP A 221 -23.49 3.35 20.02
C TRP A 221 -24.77 3.85 20.72
N ASP A 222 -25.77 4.28 19.96
CA ASP A 222 -27.11 4.61 20.46
C ASP A 222 -28.20 3.90 19.65
N THR A 223 -28.60 2.70 20.08
CA THR A 223 -29.67 1.92 19.46
C THR A 223 -31.08 2.54 19.59
N ARG A 224 -31.23 3.67 20.30
CA ARG A 224 -32.49 4.45 20.31
C ARG A 224 -32.55 5.41 19.11
N ARG A 225 -31.40 5.94 18.69
CA ARG A 225 -31.24 6.76 17.48
C ARG A 225 -31.10 5.89 16.24
N GLU A 226 -30.42 4.75 16.37
CA GLU A 226 -30.14 3.81 15.30
C GLU A 226 -30.58 2.38 15.68
N PRO A 227 -31.89 2.03 15.58
CA PRO A 227 -32.38 0.69 15.93
C PRO A 227 -31.74 -0.45 15.13
N SER A 228 -31.17 -0.15 13.96
CA SER A 228 -30.42 -1.08 13.12
C SER A 228 -28.90 -1.11 13.40
N ARG A 229 -28.39 -0.36 14.39
CA ARG A 229 -26.96 -0.38 14.76
C ARG A 229 -26.57 -1.76 15.25
N ASP A 230 -25.59 -2.34 14.57
CA ASP A 230 -24.98 -3.64 14.83
C ASP A 230 -23.45 -3.53 14.69
N LEU A 231 -22.74 -4.66 14.77
CA LEU A 231 -21.28 -4.76 14.67
C LEU A 231 -20.71 -4.35 13.28
N PRO A 232 -19.41 -3.97 13.18
CA PRO A 232 -18.41 -3.87 14.24
C PRO A 232 -18.63 -2.67 15.18
N LEU A 233 -18.12 -2.75 16.41
CA LEU A 233 -18.17 -1.63 17.36
C LEU A 233 -17.44 -0.40 16.79
N ILE A 234 -16.21 -0.59 16.29
CA ILE A 234 -15.37 0.45 15.70
C ILE A 234 -15.81 0.71 14.25
N ARG A 235 -16.71 1.68 14.05
CA ARG A 235 -17.23 2.04 12.70
C ARG A 235 -16.55 3.22 12.02
N ASN A 236 -15.97 4.16 12.78
CA ASN A 236 -15.40 5.41 12.26
C ASN A 236 -13.99 5.22 11.69
N ARG A 237 -13.89 4.34 10.69
CA ARG A 237 -12.73 4.18 9.83
C ARG A 237 -12.62 5.43 8.97
N SER A 238 -11.69 6.31 9.30
CA SER A 238 -11.35 7.44 8.44
C SER A 238 -10.89 6.88 7.09
N PRO A 239 -11.37 7.41 5.95
CA PRO A 239 -10.77 7.05 4.66
C PRO A 239 -9.27 7.38 4.75
N SER A 240 -8.42 6.45 4.28
CA SER A 240 -6.96 6.57 4.35
C SER A 240 -6.54 7.93 3.78
N SER A 241 -6.23 8.86 4.67
CA SER A 241 -6.13 10.27 4.32
C SER A 241 -4.97 10.51 3.36
N LEU A 242 -4.97 11.63 2.63
CA LEU A 242 -3.86 11.95 1.73
C LEU A 242 -2.50 11.94 2.46
N LEU A 243 -2.48 12.32 3.74
CA LEU A 243 -1.33 12.17 4.63
C LEU A 243 -0.84 10.72 4.74
N SER A 244 -1.73 9.73 4.87
CA SER A 244 -1.35 8.31 4.94
C SER A 244 -0.72 7.79 3.63
N THR A 245 -1.18 8.27 2.47
CA THR A 245 -0.53 7.98 1.17
C THR A 245 0.78 8.74 0.99
N SER A 246 0.94 9.93 1.56
CA SER A 246 2.23 10.62 1.63
C SER A 246 3.18 9.96 2.65
N TRP A 247 2.63 9.26 3.64
CA TRP A 247 3.40 8.64 4.72
C TRP A 247 4.26 7.46 4.26
N SER A 248 3.94 6.81 3.14
CA SER A 248 4.77 5.71 2.62
C SER A 248 6.21 6.13 2.33
N THR A 249 6.43 7.38 1.91
CA THR A 249 7.78 7.93 1.69
C THR A 249 8.50 8.16 3.02
N VAL A 250 7.81 8.70 4.03
CA VAL A 250 8.34 8.93 5.39
C VAL A 250 8.63 7.60 6.11
N ARG A 251 7.79 6.59 5.87
CA ARG A 251 7.89 5.21 6.40
C ARG A 251 9.11 4.44 5.90
N ASN A 252 9.49 4.68 4.64
CA ASN A 252 10.60 3.98 3.98
C ASN A 252 11.94 4.72 4.13
N PHE A 253 11.96 5.90 4.74
CA PHE A 253 13.18 6.69 4.93
C PHE A 253 14.06 6.09 6.04
N ASP A 254 15.38 6.01 5.81
CA ASP A 254 16.33 5.52 6.81
C ASP A 254 16.68 6.59 7.85
N TRP A 255 15.87 6.64 8.92
CA TRP A 255 16.07 7.52 10.06
C TRP A 255 17.29 7.17 10.93
N SER A 256 17.98 6.04 10.71
CA SER A 256 19.10 5.62 11.59
C SER A 256 20.28 6.59 11.56
N ASN A 257 20.59 7.13 10.38
CA ASN A 257 21.72 8.02 10.14
C ASN A 257 21.53 9.46 10.67
N MET A 258 20.37 9.79 11.25
CA MET A 258 20.06 11.13 11.76
C MET A 258 20.27 11.32 13.27
N GLY A 259 20.64 10.26 14.01
CA GLY A 259 20.93 10.36 15.44
C GLY A 259 19.71 10.59 16.35
N PHE A 260 18.50 10.29 15.87
CA PHE A 260 17.26 10.41 16.63
C PHE A 260 17.06 9.24 17.63
N SER A 261 16.28 9.47 18.70
CA SER A 261 15.87 8.41 19.64
C SER A 261 15.15 7.27 18.91
N PHE A 262 15.16 6.06 19.47
CA PHE A 262 14.42 4.94 18.87
C PHE A 262 12.93 5.27 18.73
N LEU A 263 12.31 5.85 19.76
CA LEU A 263 10.91 6.29 19.66
C LEU A 263 10.72 7.24 18.49
N LEU A 264 11.51 8.32 18.38
CA LEU A 264 11.33 9.29 17.31
C LEU A 264 11.47 8.65 15.92
N ARG A 265 12.45 7.76 15.71
CA ARG A 265 12.60 6.99 14.46
C ARG A 265 11.35 6.16 14.14
N GLN A 266 10.75 5.51 15.15
CA GLN A 266 9.56 4.67 14.95
C GLN A 266 8.25 5.47 14.84
N VAL A 267 8.15 6.61 15.52
CA VAL A 267 7.01 7.52 15.40
C VAL A 267 7.00 8.17 14.02
N LEU A 268 8.16 8.53 13.46
CA LEU A 268 8.29 8.99 12.07
C LEU A 268 7.97 7.86 11.06
N ALA A 269 8.51 6.66 11.25
CA ALA A 269 8.29 5.59 10.30
C ALA A 269 6.85 5.03 10.32
N ASN A 270 6.27 4.83 11.50
CA ASN A 270 5.08 3.99 11.69
C ASN A 270 4.00 4.62 12.60
N GLY A 271 4.34 5.64 13.40
CA GLY A 271 3.43 6.32 14.31
C GLY A 271 2.84 7.62 13.73
N ILE A 272 2.37 8.48 14.63
CA ILE A 272 1.78 9.79 14.33
C ILE A 272 2.68 10.84 15.00
N PRO A 273 3.59 11.52 14.27
CA PRO A 273 4.46 12.52 14.86
C PRO A 273 3.77 13.86 15.10
N THR A 274 4.26 14.59 16.10
CA THR A 274 3.82 15.96 16.40
C THR A 274 4.49 16.98 15.46
N MET A 275 3.93 18.19 15.38
CA MET A 275 4.55 19.29 14.65
C MET A 275 5.96 19.62 15.16
N ASP A 276 6.24 19.47 16.45
CA ASP A 276 7.56 19.69 17.05
C ASP A 276 8.57 18.60 16.66
N GLN A 277 8.13 17.33 16.62
CA GLN A 277 8.95 16.21 16.13
C GLN A 277 9.30 16.40 14.66
N CYS A 278 8.32 16.75 13.83
CA CYS A 278 8.56 17.16 12.45
C CYS A 278 9.55 18.33 12.38
N ALA A 279 9.33 19.41 13.14
CA ALA A 279 10.23 20.57 13.15
C ALA A 279 11.66 20.24 13.62
N LEU A 280 11.84 19.26 14.52
CA LEU A 280 13.13 18.74 14.93
C LEU A 280 13.83 18.02 13.77
N VAL A 281 13.12 17.15 13.04
CA VAL A 281 13.63 16.50 11.82
C VAL A 281 14.06 17.53 10.78
N LEU A 282 13.24 18.56 10.53
CA LEU A 282 13.56 19.62 9.57
C LEU A 282 14.84 20.39 9.93
N ARG A 283 15.07 20.65 11.22
CA ARG A 283 16.31 21.30 11.69
C ARG A 283 17.53 20.39 11.46
N ALA A 284 17.44 19.12 11.86
CA ALA A 284 18.53 18.15 11.72
C ALA A 284 18.88 17.91 10.23
N TYR A 285 17.88 17.71 9.37
CA TYR A 285 18.07 17.58 7.92
C TYR A 285 18.75 18.82 7.33
N ARG A 286 18.22 20.02 7.64
CA ARG A 286 18.76 21.28 7.12
C ARG A 286 20.20 21.52 7.57
N ASP A 287 20.55 21.20 8.81
CA ASP A 287 21.90 21.42 9.32
C ASP A 287 22.89 20.32 8.85
N GLY A 288 22.40 19.14 8.47
CA GLY A 288 23.14 18.17 7.65
C GLY A 288 23.42 18.68 6.24
N VAL A 289 22.40 19.10 5.50
CA VAL A 289 22.54 19.65 4.13
C VAL A 289 23.42 20.90 4.10
N ARG A 290 23.32 21.79 5.10
CA ARG A 290 24.17 22.99 5.22
C ARG A 290 25.66 22.70 5.43
N ARG A 291 26.04 21.51 5.91
CA ARG A 291 27.45 21.08 5.94
C ARG A 291 27.97 20.72 4.56
N ASN A 292 27.09 20.30 3.65
CA ASN A 292 27.44 19.83 2.31
C ASN A 292 27.23 20.88 1.19
N GLN A 293 26.46 21.96 1.42
CA GLN A 293 26.20 23.00 0.40
C GLN A 293 26.45 24.44 0.88
N LYS A 294 27.33 25.17 0.18
CA LYS A 294 27.47 26.63 0.31
C LYS A 294 26.32 27.36 -0.40
N ARG A 295 25.30 27.75 0.39
CA ARG A 295 24.30 28.82 0.15
C ARG A 295 23.93 29.15 -1.31
N GLY A 296 22.79 28.63 -1.75
CA GLY A 296 21.80 29.44 -2.50
C GLY A 296 20.78 30.05 -1.52
N VAL A 297 20.08 31.12 -1.91
CA VAL A 297 19.04 31.79 -1.09
C VAL A 297 17.80 32.04 -1.95
N GLY A 298 16.60 31.77 -1.42
CA GLY A 298 15.34 32.22 -2.06
C GLY A 298 14.08 31.40 -1.74
N ALA A 299 14.19 30.10 -1.51
CA ALA A 299 13.06 29.21 -1.25
C ALA A 299 12.64 29.20 0.23
N THR A 300 11.36 28.98 0.54
CA THR A 300 10.89 28.86 1.94
C THR A 300 11.31 27.52 2.55
N ASP A 301 11.33 27.40 3.89
CA ASP A 301 11.65 26.12 4.55
C ASP A 301 10.69 24.98 4.11
N CYS A 302 9.45 25.30 3.69
CA CYS A 302 8.50 24.33 3.12
C CYS A 302 8.79 23.97 1.66
N ASP A 303 9.23 24.92 0.81
CA ASP A 303 9.62 24.63 -0.57
C ASP A 303 10.92 23.82 -0.63
N ILE A 304 11.87 24.15 0.25
CA ILE A 304 13.12 23.39 0.41
C ILE A 304 12.80 21.97 0.89
N LEU A 305 11.87 21.81 1.83
CA LEU A 305 11.39 20.50 2.25
C LEU A 305 10.68 19.76 1.13
N ALA A 306 9.79 20.42 0.38
CA ALA A 306 9.06 19.78 -0.71
C ALA A 306 10.01 19.33 -1.82
N ALA A 307 11.00 20.16 -2.20
CA ALA A 307 12.04 19.79 -3.15
C ALA A 307 12.99 18.71 -2.61
N ALA A 308 13.32 18.71 -1.32
CA ALA A 308 14.12 17.68 -0.68
C ALA A 308 13.38 16.34 -0.63
N VAL A 309 12.14 16.33 -0.15
CA VAL A 309 11.25 15.15 -0.13
C VAL A 309 10.89 14.69 -1.54
N GLN A 310 10.96 15.55 -2.57
CA GLN A 310 10.85 15.14 -3.99
C GLN A 310 12.17 14.63 -4.61
N ALA A 311 13.32 14.90 -3.97
CA ALA A 311 14.64 14.43 -4.40
C ALA A 311 15.09 13.15 -3.67
N ASP A 312 14.71 13.02 -2.39
CA ASP A 312 14.87 11.83 -1.53
C ASP A 312 13.64 10.93 -1.55
N SER A 313 12.50 11.35 -2.13
CA SER A 313 11.52 10.39 -2.62
C SER A 313 12.15 9.60 -3.73
N GLU A 314 12.56 8.40 -3.38
CA GLU A 314 12.82 7.37 -4.36
C GLU A 314 11.56 7.23 -5.22
N GLY A 315 11.70 7.41 -6.54
CA GLY A 315 10.59 7.22 -7.47
C GLY A 315 9.99 5.84 -7.28
N ARG A 316 8.74 5.64 -7.67
CA ARG A 316 8.12 4.32 -7.52
C ARG A 316 8.55 3.39 -8.66
N PRO A 317 8.43 2.06 -8.50
CA PRO A 317 8.70 1.15 -9.61
C PRO A 317 7.64 1.31 -10.70
N MET A 318 8.07 1.53 -11.93
CA MET A 318 7.19 1.79 -13.08
C MET A 318 7.78 1.16 -14.35
N VAL A 319 6.92 0.82 -15.32
CA VAL A 319 7.33 0.16 -16.57
C VAL A 319 7.40 1.15 -17.73
N GLN A 320 8.55 1.21 -18.40
CA GLN A 320 8.68 1.79 -19.73
C GLN A 320 8.62 0.68 -20.77
N ILE A 321 7.70 0.75 -21.72
CA ILE A 321 7.67 -0.12 -22.90
C ILE A 321 8.44 0.58 -24.03
N HIS A 322 9.42 -0.10 -24.62
CA HIS A 322 10.30 0.46 -25.66
C HIS A 322 9.82 0.14 -27.07
N SER A 323 9.25 -1.06 -27.27
CA SER A 323 8.74 -1.55 -28.55
C SER A 323 8.03 -2.88 -28.37
N VAL A 324 6.99 -3.13 -29.18
CA VAL A 324 6.58 -4.50 -29.52
C VAL A 324 6.88 -4.70 -31.00
N VAL A 325 7.74 -5.67 -31.31
CA VAL A 325 8.20 -5.95 -32.67
C VAL A 325 7.68 -7.30 -33.11
N VAL A 326 6.91 -7.34 -34.20
CA VAL A 326 6.55 -8.61 -34.86
C VAL A 326 7.77 -9.06 -35.68
N LYS A 327 8.18 -10.32 -35.52
CA LYS A 327 9.39 -10.88 -36.15
C LYS A 327 9.15 -12.05 -37.07
N TYR A 328 8.02 -12.71 -36.95
CA TYR A 328 7.54 -13.70 -37.88
C TYR A 328 6.03 -13.70 -37.83
N ILE A 329 5.44 -13.64 -39.01
CA ILE A 329 4.07 -13.94 -39.36
C ILE A 329 4.25 -15.10 -40.37
N ASP A 330 3.53 -16.20 -40.14
CA ASP A 330 3.42 -17.52 -40.84
C ASP A 330 4.32 -17.87 -42.07
N GLY A 331 4.63 -16.90 -42.90
CA GLY A 331 5.27 -16.93 -44.21
C GLY A 331 5.13 -15.57 -44.91
N GLU A 332 4.14 -14.76 -44.52
CA GLU A 332 3.76 -13.53 -45.19
C GLU A 332 4.57 -12.27 -44.81
N ALA A 333 4.58 -11.30 -45.73
CA ALA A 333 5.27 -10.02 -45.63
C ALA A 333 4.72 -9.03 -46.68
N PRO A 334 3.77 -8.13 -46.32
CA PRO A 334 3.18 -7.94 -45.00
C PRO A 334 2.20 -9.08 -44.65
N GLY A 335 1.83 -9.18 -43.38
CA GLY A 335 0.61 -9.87 -42.93
C GLY A 335 -0.42 -8.87 -42.39
N GLU A 336 -1.67 -9.30 -42.23
CA GLU A 336 -2.83 -8.50 -41.86
C GLU A 336 -3.14 -8.66 -40.35
N LEU A 337 -2.36 -7.97 -39.54
CA LEU A 337 -2.32 -8.15 -38.08
C LEU A 337 -3.55 -7.58 -37.37
N TYR A 338 -4.10 -8.34 -36.42
CA TYR A 338 -5.10 -7.85 -35.47
C TYR A 338 -4.95 -8.48 -34.09
N GLY A 339 -5.79 -8.07 -33.13
CA GLY A 339 -5.88 -8.65 -31.79
C GLY A 339 -5.68 -7.60 -30.70
N TYR A 340 -5.03 -7.98 -29.61
CA TYR A 340 -4.76 -7.05 -28.51
C TYR A 340 -3.43 -7.29 -27.80
N ILE A 341 -2.96 -6.20 -27.17
CA ILE A 341 -1.94 -6.18 -26.12
C ILE A 341 -2.50 -5.29 -25.01
N ASN A 342 -2.68 -5.83 -23.81
CA ASN A 342 -3.12 -5.05 -22.65
C ASN A 342 -2.11 -5.14 -21.50
N ALA A 343 -2.13 -4.14 -20.62
CA ALA A 343 -1.43 -4.16 -19.34
C ALA A 343 -2.46 -4.10 -18.21
N THR A 344 -2.27 -4.91 -17.17
CA THR A 344 -3.08 -4.89 -15.95
C THR A 344 -2.18 -4.69 -14.75
N ASP A 345 -2.33 -3.56 -14.07
CA ASP A 345 -1.60 -3.19 -12.85
C ASP A 345 -2.56 -2.96 -11.68
N MET A 346 -2.04 -2.42 -10.56
CA MET A 346 -2.85 -2.14 -9.36
C MET A 346 -3.89 -1.02 -9.51
N LEU A 347 -3.92 -0.30 -10.65
CA LEU A 347 -4.93 0.70 -10.99
C LEU A 347 -5.97 0.15 -11.99
N GLY A 348 -5.76 -1.05 -12.55
CA GLY A 348 -6.70 -1.75 -13.44
C GLY A 348 -6.08 -2.18 -14.76
N THR A 349 -6.91 -2.64 -15.70
CA THR A 349 -6.49 -2.94 -17.08
C THR A 349 -6.48 -1.69 -17.95
N GLN A 350 -5.58 -1.62 -18.93
CA GLN A 350 -5.60 -0.67 -20.04
C GLN A 350 -5.06 -1.36 -21.30
N ASP A 351 -5.55 -0.98 -22.47
CA ASP A 351 -5.03 -1.48 -23.74
C ASP A 351 -3.79 -0.68 -24.17
N LEU A 352 -2.78 -1.39 -24.67
CA LEU A 352 -1.58 -0.82 -25.28
C LEU A 352 -1.73 -0.76 -26.81
N TYR A 353 -2.40 -1.79 -27.34
CA TYR A 353 -2.74 -1.99 -28.75
C TYR A 353 -4.04 -2.80 -28.80
N ARG A 354 -4.99 -2.39 -29.63
CA ARG A 354 -6.23 -3.16 -29.90
C ARG A 354 -6.69 -2.87 -31.32
N VAL A 355 -6.82 -3.94 -32.10
CA VAL A 355 -7.33 -3.90 -33.49
C VAL A 355 -8.29 -5.06 -33.67
N ASP A 356 -9.52 -4.76 -34.09
CA ASP A 356 -10.53 -5.77 -34.40
C ASP A 356 -10.27 -6.40 -35.78
N ARG A 357 -10.63 -7.68 -35.97
CA ARG A 357 -10.42 -8.43 -37.24
C ARG A 357 -10.94 -7.69 -38.49
N ALA A 358 -11.97 -6.87 -38.38
CA ALA A 358 -12.48 -6.08 -39.50
C ALA A 358 -11.45 -5.05 -40.01
N ASN A 359 -10.62 -4.52 -39.11
CA ASN A 359 -9.73 -3.37 -39.31
C ASN A 359 -8.25 -3.77 -39.23
N ALA A 360 -7.93 -5.04 -39.55
CA ALA A 360 -6.56 -5.56 -39.45
C ALA A 360 -5.55 -4.71 -40.25
N GLU A 361 -4.34 -4.59 -39.71
CA GLU A 361 -3.30 -3.67 -40.17
C GLU A 361 -2.20 -4.42 -40.93
N SER A 362 -1.81 -3.88 -42.09
CA SER A 362 -0.67 -4.39 -42.86
C SER A 362 0.65 -4.17 -42.10
N VAL A 363 1.25 -5.25 -41.59
CA VAL A 363 2.48 -5.23 -40.77
C VAL A 363 3.54 -6.14 -41.36
N TYR A 364 4.75 -5.62 -41.59
CA TYR A 364 5.88 -6.38 -42.09
C TYR A 364 6.67 -7.09 -40.97
N PRO A 365 7.15 -8.33 -41.19
CA PRO A 365 8.09 -9.00 -40.29
C PRO A 365 9.36 -8.16 -40.07
N GLY A 366 9.47 -7.60 -38.87
CA GLY A 366 10.54 -6.68 -38.50
C GLY A 366 10.06 -5.37 -37.89
N GLN A 367 8.85 -4.95 -38.22
CA GLN A 367 8.20 -3.68 -37.86
C GLN A 367 7.82 -3.60 -36.38
N THR A 368 7.83 -2.38 -35.84
CA THR A 368 7.34 -2.07 -34.49
C THR A 368 5.87 -1.68 -34.56
N LEU A 369 5.03 -2.19 -33.65
CA LEU A 369 3.64 -1.80 -33.53
C LEU A 369 3.51 -0.45 -32.82
N VAL A 370 2.64 0.42 -33.32
CA VAL A 370 2.36 1.73 -32.70
C VAL A 370 1.45 1.53 -31.48
N LEU A 371 1.92 1.94 -30.30
CA LEU A 371 1.22 1.70 -29.03
C LEU A 371 0.48 2.96 -28.57
N THR A 372 -0.61 3.31 -29.27
CA THR A 372 -1.40 4.53 -29.07
C THR A 372 -2.37 4.49 -27.89
N GLY A 373 -2.70 3.28 -27.41
CA GLY A 373 -3.76 3.03 -26.42
C GLY A 373 -3.43 3.40 -24.97
N LEU A 374 -2.13 3.58 -24.65
CA LEU A 374 -1.66 3.80 -23.27
C LEU A 374 -2.29 5.05 -22.64
N GLU A 375 -3.22 4.87 -21.71
CA GLU A 375 -3.92 5.94 -20.99
C GLU A 375 -3.15 6.48 -19.78
N ARG A 376 -2.22 5.67 -19.24
CA ARG A 376 -1.33 6.00 -18.13
C ARG A 376 -0.09 5.09 -18.17
N PRO A 377 1.07 5.50 -17.63
CA PRO A 377 2.15 4.57 -17.27
C PRO A 377 1.69 3.41 -16.39
N ILE A 378 2.39 2.28 -16.54
CA ILE A 378 2.09 1.03 -15.84
C ILE A 378 2.81 1.02 -14.49
N GLU A 379 2.06 0.84 -13.42
CA GLU A 379 2.58 0.74 -12.05
C GLU A 379 3.24 -0.63 -11.80
N ALA A 380 4.48 -0.65 -11.32
CA ALA A 380 5.17 -1.86 -10.85
C ALA A 380 5.38 -1.87 -9.32
N THR A 381 4.70 -0.97 -8.60
CA THR A 381 4.63 -0.96 -7.12
C THR A 381 4.00 -2.25 -6.55
N LYS A 382 3.25 -2.99 -7.37
CA LYS A 382 2.74 -4.35 -7.13
C LYS A 382 2.92 -5.19 -8.39
N ASP A 383 2.60 -6.48 -8.29
CA ASP A 383 2.50 -7.38 -9.42
C ASP A 383 1.66 -6.79 -10.57
N PHE A 384 2.16 -6.92 -11.79
CA PHE A 384 1.45 -6.52 -13.00
C PHE A 384 1.52 -7.63 -14.06
N PHE A 385 0.60 -7.55 -15.02
CA PHE A 385 0.48 -8.47 -16.13
C PHE A 385 0.53 -7.72 -17.45
N ILE A 386 1.10 -8.35 -18.48
CA ILE A 386 0.95 -7.91 -19.87
C ILE A 386 0.42 -9.10 -20.66
N ASP A 387 -0.82 -9.00 -21.14
CA ASP A 387 -1.48 -10.05 -21.92
C ASP A 387 -1.43 -9.68 -23.40
N MET A 388 -0.92 -10.60 -24.21
CA MET A 388 -0.75 -10.44 -25.66
C MET A 388 -1.43 -11.59 -26.40
N ASN A 389 -2.27 -11.25 -27.37
CA ASN A 389 -2.99 -12.19 -28.22
C ASN A 389 -3.15 -11.55 -29.60
N LEU A 390 -2.14 -11.75 -30.46
CA LEU A 390 -2.06 -11.22 -31.82
C LEU A 390 -2.27 -12.34 -32.84
N TRP A 391 -2.98 -12.01 -33.91
CA TRP A 391 -3.44 -12.90 -34.96
C TRP A 391 -3.21 -12.26 -36.32
N ASP A 392 -3.07 -13.09 -37.34
CA ASP A 392 -3.07 -12.69 -38.74
C ASP A 392 -4.42 -13.00 -39.38
N ARG A 393 -4.84 -12.19 -40.37
CA ARG A 393 -6.17 -12.25 -40.97
C ARG A 393 -6.13 -12.83 -42.37
N ASP A 394 -6.41 -14.12 -42.44
CA ASP A 394 -6.61 -14.82 -43.68
C ASP A 394 -7.89 -14.44 -44.45
N PHE A 395 -7.82 -14.62 -45.78
CA PHE A 395 -8.96 -14.58 -46.70
C PHE A 395 -9.47 -15.97 -47.12
N ILE A 396 -8.60 -16.99 -47.14
CA ILE A 396 -8.92 -18.35 -47.63
C ILE A 396 -8.71 -19.40 -46.53
N SER A 397 -7.65 -19.25 -45.72
CA SER A 397 -7.40 -20.11 -44.56
C SER A 397 -8.15 -19.61 -43.31
N PRO A 398 -8.08 -20.31 -42.17
CA PRO A 398 -8.46 -19.77 -40.86
C PRO A 398 -7.30 -18.97 -40.25
N ASP A 399 -7.59 -17.76 -39.77
CA ASP A 399 -6.68 -16.83 -39.09
C ASP A 399 -5.60 -17.49 -38.23
N ASP A 400 -4.33 -17.11 -38.47
CA ASP A 400 -3.19 -17.76 -37.84
C ASP A 400 -2.65 -16.99 -36.62
N GLN A 401 -2.41 -17.73 -35.54
CA GLN A 401 -1.99 -17.13 -34.26
C GLN A 401 -0.51 -16.72 -34.30
N VAL A 402 -0.26 -15.41 -34.45
CA VAL A 402 1.06 -14.77 -34.47
C VAL A 402 1.71 -14.76 -33.08
N SER A 403 0.98 -14.39 -32.02
CA SER A 403 1.51 -14.51 -30.65
C SER A 403 0.42 -14.67 -29.59
N ARG A 404 0.69 -15.49 -28.57
CA ARG A 404 -0.18 -15.64 -27.40
C ARG A 404 0.64 -15.86 -26.13
N ALA A 405 0.58 -14.92 -25.19
CA ALA A 405 1.25 -15.04 -23.91
C ALA A 405 0.64 -14.13 -22.84
N ARG A 406 0.84 -14.51 -21.58
CA ARG A 406 0.72 -13.62 -20.42
C ARG A 406 2.10 -13.47 -19.79
N LEU A 407 2.59 -12.25 -19.71
CA LEU A 407 3.63 -11.91 -18.75
C LEU A 407 2.97 -11.76 -17.37
N HIS A 408 3.61 -12.33 -16.35
CA HIS A 408 3.40 -11.97 -14.96
C HIS A 408 4.74 -11.46 -14.43
N TRP A 409 4.75 -10.23 -13.93
CA TRP A 409 5.89 -9.67 -13.21
C TRP A 409 5.52 -9.60 -11.73
N ASN A 410 6.35 -10.21 -10.87
CA ASN A 410 6.08 -10.33 -9.44
C ASN A 410 6.92 -9.31 -8.65
N ALA A 411 6.27 -8.45 -7.86
CA ALA A 411 6.94 -7.38 -7.13
C ALA A 411 7.74 -7.89 -5.91
N SER A 412 7.37 -9.06 -5.36
CA SER A 412 8.10 -9.70 -4.25
C SER A 412 9.31 -10.53 -4.71
N HIS A 413 9.29 -11.00 -5.96
CA HIS A 413 10.33 -11.82 -6.59
C HIS A 413 10.59 -11.32 -8.02
N PRO A 414 11.14 -10.10 -8.19
CA PRO A 414 11.39 -9.55 -9.50
C PRO A 414 12.45 -10.41 -10.22
N PRO A 415 12.25 -10.78 -11.51
CA PRO A 415 13.33 -11.36 -12.32
C PRO A 415 14.52 -10.38 -12.34
N GLU A 416 15.74 -10.90 -12.20
CA GLU A 416 16.92 -10.26 -11.57
C GLU A 416 17.47 -8.95 -12.18
N THR A 417 16.79 -8.32 -13.14
CA THR A 417 17.23 -7.08 -13.80
C THR A 417 16.18 -5.98 -13.81
N LEU A 418 15.96 -5.35 -12.65
CA LEU A 418 15.45 -3.97 -12.59
C LEU A 418 16.43 -3.01 -13.29
N ASP A 419 15.91 -1.85 -13.70
CA ASP A 419 16.65 -0.74 -14.34
C ASP A 419 17.41 -1.10 -15.63
N ARG A 420 17.06 -2.23 -16.26
CA ARG A 420 17.62 -2.71 -17.52
C ARG A 420 16.52 -3.10 -18.50
N SER A 421 16.78 -2.88 -19.78
CA SER A 421 15.87 -3.28 -20.85
C SER A 421 15.89 -4.80 -21.04
N THR A 422 14.73 -5.44 -20.93
CA THR A 422 14.55 -6.88 -21.08
C THR A 422 13.67 -7.17 -22.30
N ALA A 423 14.04 -8.19 -23.08
CA ALA A 423 13.35 -8.59 -24.30
C ALA A 423 12.64 -9.95 -24.13
N PHE A 424 11.32 -9.90 -23.99
CA PHE A 424 10.45 -11.07 -23.87
C PHE A 424 10.00 -11.53 -25.25
N ARG A 425 10.04 -12.85 -25.50
CA ARG A 425 9.68 -13.47 -26.78
C ARG A 425 8.38 -14.24 -26.62
N TYR A 426 7.34 -13.87 -27.37
CA TYR A 426 6.05 -14.54 -27.35
C TYR A 426 5.81 -15.20 -28.69
N ARG A 427 5.85 -16.54 -28.69
CA ARG A 427 5.55 -17.35 -29.87
C ARG A 427 4.06 -17.62 -29.94
N GLY A 428 3.48 -17.43 -31.11
CA GLY A 428 2.19 -18.03 -31.44
C GLY A 428 2.39 -19.45 -31.95
N ARG A 429 1.36 -19.99 -32.61
CA ARG A 429 1.51 -21.24 -33.37
C ARG A 429 2.24 -20.99 -34.70
N TYR A 430 2.10 -19.80 -35.25
CA TYR A 430 2.58 -19.42 -36.58
C TYR A 430 3.41 -18.13 -36.60
N GLY A 431 3.66 -17.50 -35.45
CA GLY A 431 4.46 -16.28 -35.41
C GLY A 431 5.33 -16.10 -34.17
N LEU A 432 5.98 -14.95 -34.13
CA LEU A 432 6.82 -14.49 -33.03
C LEU A 432 6.71 -12.98 -32.90
N SER A 433 6.31 -12.50 -31.71
CA SER A 433 6.49 -11.11 -31.30
C SER A 433 7.58 -10.99 -30.23
N ILE A 434 8.18 -9.80 -30.13
CA ILE A 434 9.18 -9.44 -29.11
C ILE A 434 8.74 -8.15 -28.42
N LEU A 435 8.35 -8.25 -27.15
CA LEU A 435 8.16 -7.11 -26.27
C LEU A 435 9.52 -6.71 -25.68
N ARG A 436 9.89 -5.43 -25.80
CA ARG A 436 11.00 -4.83 -25.05
C ARG A 436 10.46 -3.85 -24.02
N MET A 437 10.86 -4.00 -22.77
CA MET A 437 10.50 -3.07 -21.69
C MET A 437 11.61 -2.96 -20.64
N THR A 438 11.63 -1.88 -19.88
CA THR A 438 12.38 -1.77 -18.62
C THR A 438 11.38 -1.63 -17.49
N VAL A 439 11.52 -2.42 -16.42
CA VAL A 439 10.93 -2.06 -15.13
C VAL A 439 11.99 -1.28 -14.37
N PHE A 440 11.76 0.01 -14.19
CA PHE A 440 12.64 0.85 -13.40
C PHE A 440 12.33 0.66 -11.91
N SER A 441 13.35 0.68 -11.06
CA SER A 441 13.17 0.61 -9.61
C SER A 441 12.67 1.94 -9.03
N LYS A 442 13.17 3.06 -9.59
CA LYS A 442 13.01 4.41 -9.04
C LYS A 442 12.65 5.44 -10.11
N ALA A 443 11.40 5.43 -10.55
CA ALA A 443 10.91 6.23 -11.69
C ALA A 443 9.74 7.15 -11.34
N VAL A 444 9.45 8.04 -12.30
CA VAL A 444 8.25 8.89 -12.35
C VAL A 444 7.62 8.79 -13.74
N GLY A 445 6.32 9.07 -13.82
CA GLY A 445 5.64 9.24 -15.10
C GLY A 445 5.70 10.68 -15.57
N ALA A 446 6.00 10.88 -16.85
CA ALA A 446 5.87 12.14 -17.57
C ALA A 446 4.80 12.01 -18.64
N ARG A 447 3.77 12.87 -18.63
CA ARG A 447 2.91 13.11 -19.79
C ARG A 447 3.54 14.24 -20.60
N ILE A 448 3.71 14.03 -21.89
CA ILE A 448 4.34 15.00 -22.80
C ILE A 448 3.28 15.49 -23.78
N GLU A 449 3.18 16.81 -23.93
CA GLU A 449 2.35 17.46 -24.93
C GLU A 449 3.20 18.53 -25.65
N VAL A 450 3.07 18.63 -26.97
CA VAL A 450 3.74 19.69 -27.76
C VAL A 450 2.66 20.53 -28.43
N VAL A 451 2.68 21.84 -28.14
CA VAL A 451 1.61 22.79 -28.46
C VAL A 451 2.16 23.86 -29.39
N MET A 452 1.52 24.11 -30.53
CA MET A 452 1.92 25.19 -31.43
C MET A 452 1.66 26.56 -30.77
N ILE A 453 2.60 27.49 -30.91
CA ILE A 453 2.43 28.90 -30.56
C ILE A 453 2.43 29.77 -31.83
N ASN A 454 3.29 29.44 -32.81
CA ASN A 454 3.24 29.93 -34.19
C ASN A 454 3.76 28.82 -35.12
N GLY A 455 3.13 28.61 -36.27
CA GLY A 455 3.71 27.81 -37.37
C GLY A 455 4.79 28.63 -38.05
N ASP A 456 4.38 29.56 -38.89
CA ASP A 456 5.25 30.46 -39.64
C ASP A 456 4.60 31.86 -39.85
N ASN A 457 3.40 32.06 -39.28
CA ASN A 457 2.35 33.08 -39.48
C ASN A 457 1.15 32.64 -40.35
N GLU A 458 1.07 31.39 -40.81
CA GLU A 458 -0.13 30.79 -41.40
C GLU A 458 -1.02 30.04 -40.37
N GLU A 459 -2.28 29.81 -40.74
CA GLU A 459 -3.32 29.17 -39.92
C GLU A 459 -4.26 28.31 -40.81
N PRO A 460 -4.10 26.97 -40.89
CA PRO A 460 -3.11 26.14 -40.21
C PRO A 460 -1.71 26.27 -40.82
N ALA A 461 -0.75 25.64 -40.15
CA ALA A 461 0.54 25.24 -40.70
C ALA A 461 0.54 23.72 -40.97
N ASP A 462 1.21 23.29 -42.04
CA ASP A 462 1.25 21.92 -42.55
C ASP A 462 2.48 21.19 -41.99
N VAL A 463 2.37 20.80 -40.72
CA VAL A 463 3.52 20.38 -39.90
C VAL A 463 4.01 18.97 -40.24
N TYR A 464 5.30 18.85 -40.57
CA TYR A 464 6.03 17.58 -40.65
C TYR A 464 7.33 17.59 -39.84
N GLY A 465 8.10 16.48 -39.88
CA GLY A 465 9.37 16.33 -39.17
C GLY A 465 9.30 15.34 -38.01
N THR A 466 10.11 15.55 -36.96
CA THR A 466 10.26 14.58 -35.86
C THR A 466 10.25 15.20 -34.46
N ILE A 467 9.72 14.42 -33.50
CA ILE A 467 9.84 14.68 -32.06
C ILE A 467 10.38 13.41 -31.39
N VAL A 468 11.46 13.56 -30.63
CA VAL A 468 12.16 12.43 -30.01
C VAL A 468 12.37 12.70 -28.53
N VAL A 469 11.89 11.77 -27.70
CA VAL A 469 12.07 11.79 -26.25
C VAL A 469 13.17 10.81 -25.87
N LYS A 470 14.06 11.23 -24.98
CA LYS A 470 15.22 10.45 -24.55
C LYS A 470 15.47 10.63 -23.05
N SER A 471 15.80 9.56 -22.36
CA SER A 471 16.45 9.63 -21.03
C SER A 471 17.36 8.43 -20.83
N GLY A 472 18.58 8.68 -20.36
CA GLY A 472 19.62 7.66 -20.21
C GLY A 472 19.82 6.80 -21.47
N PRO A 473 19.63 5.47 -21.40
CA PRO A 473 19.73 4.56 -22.55
C PRO A 473 18.44 4.47 -23.38
N VAL A 474 17.33 5.08 -22.94
CA VAL A 474 16.03 5.03 -23.61
C VAL A 474 15.90 6.18 -24.60
N ARG A 475 15.47 5.86 -25.83
CA ARG A 475 15.08 6.82 -26.87
C ARG A 475 13.80 6.30 -27.52
N GLN A 476 12.81 7.17 -27.69
CA GLN A 476 11.51 6.86 -28.30
C GLN A 476 11.08 8.05 -29.17
N THR A 477 10.66 7.76 -30.40
CA THR A 477 10.04 8.77 -31.27
C THR A 477 8.59 8.97 -30.83
N PHE A 478 8.15 10.22 -30.75
CA PHE A 478 6.79 10.60 -30.31
C PHE A 478 5.97 11.19 -31.47
N PHE A 479 6.64 11.61 -32.55
CA PHE A 479 6.04 12.04 -33.81
C PHE A 479 7.10 11.84 -34.90
N SER A 480 6.69 11.31 -36.05
CA SER A 480 7.53 11.20 -37.26
C SER A 480 6.62 11.32 -38.48
N ARG A 481 6.83 12.35 -39.30
CA ARG A 481 6.14 12.56 -40.59
C ARG A 481 7.13 13.05 -41.64
N GLU A 482 7.05 12.50 -42.83
CA GLU A 482 7.72 13.05 -44.03
C GLU A 482 6.89 14.22 -44.59
N SER A 483 7.44 15.03 -45.50
CA SER A 483 6.73 16.26 -45.97
C SER A 483 5.50 15.99 -46.83
N ASP A 484 5.37 14.80 -47.44
CA ASP A 484 4.17 14.35 -48.14
C ASP A 484 3.09 13.74 -47.24
N ASP A 485 3.33 13.70 -45.92
CA ASP A 485 2.45 13.17 -44.87
C ASP A 485 2.35 14.14 -43.66
N HIS A 486 2.35 15.45 -43.97
CA HIS A 486 2.16 16.54 -43.01
C HIS A 486 0.79 16.53 -42.32
N VAL A 487 0.58 17.38 -41.33
CA VAL A 487 -0.70 17.52 -40.64
C VAL A 487 -1.03 18.97 -40.27
N ASP A 488 -2.26 19.40 -40.55
CA ASP A 488 -2.81 20.70 -40.17
C ASP A 488 -2.69 20.93 -38.66
N VAL A 489 -1.90 21.92 -38.24
CA VAL A 489 -1.84 22.37 -36.84
C VAL A 489 -2.06 23.87 -36.78
N TYR A 490 -3.06 24.28 -35.98
CA TYR A 490 -3.36 25.68 -35.70
C TYR A 490 -2.63 26.19 -34.44
N PRO A 491 -2.35 27.48 -34.31
CA PRO A 491 -1.85 28.07 -33.07
C PRO A 491 -2.71 27.70 -31.85
N GLY A 492 -2.07 27.20 -30.79
CA GLY A 492 -2.71 26.66 -29.59
C GLY A 492 -3.12 25.18 -29.66
N GLN A 493 -3.10 24.54 -30.84
CA GLN A 493 -3.38 23.11 -31.01
C GLN A 493 -2.19 22.24 -30.57
N LYS A 494 -2.47 20.98 -30.22
CA LYS A 494 -1.46 19.95 -29.92
C LYS A 494 -1.10 19.17 -31.17
N ILE A 495 0.18 18.87 -31.35
CA ILE A 495 0.64 17.89 -32.34
C ILE A 495 0.08 16.50 -31.96
N PRO A 496 -0.42 15.71 -32.92
CA PRO A 496 -0.90 14.34 -32.67
C PRO A 496 0.28 13.38 -32.43
N LEU A 497 0.73 13.28 -31.18
CA LEU A 497 1.83 12.39 -30.79
C LEU A 497 1.39 10.91 -30.77
N GLU A 498 2.21 10.01 -31.34
CA GLU A 498 2.06 8.54 -31.29
C GLU A 498 2.01 8.02 -29.85
N HIS A 499 2.73 8.71 -28.96
CA HIS A 499 2.85 8.37 -27.55
C HIS A 499 2.61 9.61 -26.68
N LYS A 500 1.88 9.42 -25.57
CA LYS A 500 1.50 10.49 -24.64
C LYS A 500 2.35 10.51 -23.37
N PHE A 501 3.06 9.41 -23.09
CA PHE A 501 3.71 9.17 -21.80
C PHE A 501 5.11 8.60 -21.95
N PHE A 502 6.00 9.00 -21.06
CA PHE A 502 7.37 8.53 -20.93
C PHE A 502 7.69 8.24 -19.45
N VAL A 503 8.44 7.18 -19.18
CA VAL A 503 8.83 6.74 -17.84
C VAL A 503 10.35 6.67 -17.78
N LEU A 504 10.93 7.30 -16.75
CA LEU A 504 12.37 7.50 -16.61
C LEU A 504 12.79 7.52 -15.13
N GLN A 505 14.06 7.23 -14.87
CA GLN A 505 14.59 7.23 -13.49
C GLN A 505 14.66 8.66 -12.93
N THR A 506 14.41 8.82 -11.63
CA THR A 506 14.45 10.15 -10.96
C THR A 506 15.82 10.83 -10.98
N ARG A 507 16.89 10.09 -11.30
CA ARG A 507 18.28 10.56 -11.36
C ARG A 507 18.75 10.94 -12.77
N GLU A 508 17.95 10.66 -13.79
CA GLU A 508 18.29 10.98 -15.19
C GLU A 508 17.77 12.38 -15.59
N VAL A 509 17.94 12.75 -16.85
CA VAL A 509 17.40 13.99 -17.45
C VAL A 509 16.58 13.60 -18.66
N MET A 510 15.39 14.16 -18.81
CA MET A 510 14.59 14.01 -20.02
C MET A 510 15.05 15.04 -21.04
N GLU A 511 15.51 14.58 -22.19
CA GLU A 511 15.78 15.40 -23.36
C GLU A 511 14.60 15.21 -24.34
N VAL A 512 13.92 16.30 -24.69
CA VAL A 512 12.91 16.30 -25.77
C VAL A 512 13.50 17.10 -26.92
N SER A 513 13.91 16.39 -27.97
CA SER A 513 14.38 16.96 -29.23
C SER A 513 13.19 17.17 -30.15
N VAL A 514 13.14 18.32 -30.80
CA VAL A 514 12.09 18.75 -31.73
C VAL A 514 12.79 19.23 -32.98
N ASP A 515 12.34 18.77 -34.14
CA ASP A 515 12.83 19.20 -35.46
C ASP A 515 11.63 19.19 -36.42
N LEU A 516 10.95 20.33 -36.52
CA LEU A 516 9.64 20.48 -37.15
C LEU A 516 9.64 21.62 -38.18
N TRP A 517 8.96 21.36 -39.28
CA TRP A 517 8.96 22.12 -40.52
C TRP A 517 7.52 22.31 -41.01
N ASP A 518 7.29 23.40 -41.74
CA ASP A 518 6.08 23.68 -42.51
C ASP A 518 6.25 23.18 -43.93
N HIS A 519 5.24 22.54 -44.52
CA HIS A 519 5.31 22.10 -45.92
C HIS A 519 4.73 23.15 -46.86
N ASP A 520 5.55 23.62 -47.80
CA ASP A 520 5.22 24.81 -48.60
C ASP A 520 4.92 24.49 -50.08
N ALA A 521 3.87 25.10 -50.63
CA ALA A 521 3.26 24.69 -51.88
C ALA A 521 3.85 25.42 -53.11
N LEU A 522 4.68 24.70 -53.88
CA LEU A 522 5.12 24.99 -55.26
C LEU A 522 5.97 26.25 -55.52
N VAL A 523 5.98 27.26 -54.65
CA VAL A 523 6.57 28.59 -54.95
C VAL A 523 7.58 29.06 -53.92
N SER A 524 7.39 28.72 -52.64
CA SER A 524 8.33 28.97 -51.54
C SER A 524 8.90 27.63 -50.99
N PRO A 525 10.02 27.67 -50.24
CA PRO A 525 10.64 26.47 -49.67
C PRO A 525 10.10 26.16 -48.27
N ASP A 526 9.97 24.87 -47.95
CA ASP A 526 9.58 24.37 -46.61
C ASP A 526 10.31 25.13 -45.47
N ASP A 527 9.56 25.85 -44.62
CA ASP A 527 10.14 26.77 -43.63
C ASP A 527 10.28 26.12 -42.23
N LEU A 528 11.39 26.43 -41.56
CA LEU A 528 11.73 25.78 -40.29
C LEU A 528 10.97 26.43 -39.12
N ILE A 529 9.90 25.76 -38.67
CA ILE A 529 9.08 26.14 -37.51
C ILE A 529 9.89 26.09 -36.21
N ALA A 530 10.50 24.93 -35.89
CA ALA A 530 11.23 24.74 -34.64
C ALA A 530 12.27 23.61 -34.71
N SER A 531 13.53 23.91 -34.41
CA SER A 531 14.60 22.92 -34.22
C SER A 531 15.35 23.16 -32.92
N GLY A 532 15.47 22.15 -32.07
CA GLY A 532 16.15 22.28 -30.78
C GLY A 532 16.01 21.09 -29.84
N THR A 533 16.42 21.26 -28.58
CA THR A 533 16.26 20.25 -27.54
C THR A 533 16.12 20.90 -26.17
N VAL A 534 14.96 20.71 -25.54
CA VAL A 534 14.67 21.14 -24.16
C VAL A 534 14.99 20.04 -23.17
N ARG A 535 15.32 20.42 -21.94
CA ARG A 535 15.78 19.48 -20.88
C ARG A 535 14.97 19.65 -19.62
N PHE A 536 14.30 18.58 -19.19
CA PHE A 536 13.53 18.54 -17.96
C PHE A 536 14.18 17.60 -16.95
N ARG A 537 14.19 18.00 -15.67
CA ARG A 537 14.61 17.11 -14.57
C ARG A 537 13.36 16.44 -13.99
N PRO A 538 13.39 15.11 -13.75
CA PRO A 538 12.32 14.40 -13.05
C PRO A 538 11.83 15.12 -11.79
N ARG A 539 10.51 15.22 -11.66
CA ARG A 539 9.81 15.59 -10.42
C ARG A 539 8.76 14.53 -10.14
N LEU A 540 8.32 14.41 -8.87
CA LEU A 540 7.18 13.53 -8.57
C LEU A 540 5.86 14.03 -9.15
N ARG A 541 5.64 15.34 -9.13
CA ARG A 541 4.35 15.98 -9.43
C ARG A 541 4.52 17.41 -9.94
N GLY A 542 3.50 17.89 -10.65
CA GLY A 542 3.40 19.27 -11.13
C GLY A 542 3.55 19.35 -12.64
N GLU A 543 3.65 20.58 -13.16
CA GLU A 543 3.79 20.85 -14.59
C GLU A 543 5.01 21.73 -14.84
N GLU A 544 5.73 21.43 -15.92
CA GLU A 544 6.80 22.27 -16.46
C GLU A 544 6.56 22.51 -17.94
N LYS A 545 6.96 23.68 -18.45
CA LYS A 545 6.87 24.00 -19.87
C LYS A 545 8.11 24.76 -20.35
N GLN A 546 8.60 24.41 -21.54
CA GLN A 546 9.72 25.05 -22.19
C GLN A 546 9.41 25.26 -23.67
N LYS A 547 9.83 26.38 -24.22
CA LYS A 547 9.64 26.75 -25.62
C LYS A 547 10.80 26.25 -26.47
N VAL A 548 10.49 25.85 -27.71
CA VAL A 548 11.44 25.59 -28.78
C VAL A 548 11.00 26.41 -29.98
N ASN A 549 11.88 27.23 -30.51
CA ASN A 549 11.62 28.11 -31.64
C ASN A 549 12.74 27.99 -32.67
N ALA A 550 12.45 28.35 -33.92
CA ALA A 550 13.47 28.58 -34.94
C ALA A 550 13.27 29.98 -35.55
N THR A 551 13.46 30.13 -36.86
CA THR A 551 13.39 31.42 -37.56
C THR A 551 11.95 31.91 -37.70
N TYR A 552 11.01 31.00 -37.95
CA TYR A 552 9.64 31.34 -38.36
C TYR A 552 8.58 31.03 -37.30
N GLY A 553 8.80 29.97 -36.52
CA GLY A 553 7.81 29.44 -35.58
C GLY A 553 8.26 29.23 -34.15
N GLU A 554 7.31 28.74 -33.35
CA GLU A 554 7.51 28.37 -31.96
C GLU A 554 6.52 27.28 -31.50
N PHE A 555 7.04 26.26 -30.82
CA PHE A 555 6.27 25.27 -30.07
C PHE A 555 6.57 25.36 -28.56
N GLU A 556 5.58 25.04 -27.73
CA GLU A 556 5.74 24.85 -26.29
C GLU A 556 5.63 23.37 -25.93
N VAL A 557 6.72 22.79 -25.44
CA VAL A 557 6.76 21.44 -24.87
C VAL A 557 6.30 21.52 -23.41
N ARG A 558 5.20 20.86 -23.08
CA ARG A 558 4.64 20.75 -21.73
C ARG A 558 4.86 19.34 -21.18
N VAL A 559 5.23 19.26 -19.91
CA VAL A 559 5.48 18.03 -19.17
C VAL A 559 4.66 18.03 -17.89
N THR A 560 3.75 17.07 -17.73
CA THR A 560 3.03 16.83 -16.47
C THR A 560 3.64 15.61 -15.76
N TRP A 561 4.10 15.80 -14.53
CA TRP A 561 4.70 14.76 -13.68
C TRP A 561 3.66 14.12 -12.75
N PHE A 562 3.77 12.81 -12.49
CA PHE A 562 2.86 12.07 -11.58
C PHE A 562 3.43 10.74 -11.06
#